data_AF-A0A0F3H0T3-F1
#
_entry.id   AF-A0A0F3H0T3-F1
#
_cell.length_a   1.000
_cell.length_b   1.000
_cell.length_c   1.000
_cell.angle_alpha   90.00
_cell.angle_beta   90.00
_cell.angle_gamma   90.00
#
_symmetry.space_group_name_H-M   'P 1'
#
loop_
_entity.id
_entity.type
_entity.pdbx_description
1 polymer ?
#
loop_
_entity_poly.entity_id
_entity_poly.type
_entity_poly.pdbx_seq_one_letter_code
_entity_poly.pdbx_strand_id
1 'polypeptide(L)'
;MEEGQTVSVTAKDASNNTSAPTTATVGKADDKTAPAAPVVNPVKAGDTAVTGTAEAGSTVEVTLPDGTKASATADQDGNYSVPVSSLEEGQTVSVTAKDASNNTSTPTTATVGKADDKTAPAAPVVNPVKAGDTAVTGTAEAGSTVEVTLPDGTKASATADQDGNFSVPVSGLEEGQTVSVTAKDASNNTSTPTTATVGKADDKTAPAAPVVNPVKAGDTAITGTAEAGSTVEVTLSDGTKASAKADKDGNFSVPVSGLEEGQTVSVTAKDASNNTSTPTTATVGKADDKTAPAAPVVNPVKAGDTAITGTAEAGSTVEVTLSDGTKASAKADKDGKFSIPVSGLNAGDTVSVTTTDEAGNTSATTTVTVSKVNVGGKDADNAKVPVLTPVVDPSNLTDAEKAKVAEEVKKANPTATDVKVNNDGSVVVTFADGSVATIAANKVVKEATKESSAQAPAKKAGAKELPNTGTKQSNASLGLALLAAVTGGLLISKKRKEEE
;
A
#
# COMPACT_ATOMS: atom_id res chain seq x y z
N MET A 1 -0.35 110.30 46.37
CA MET A 1 -0.07 111.26 45.29
C MET A 1 -0.17 110.49 44.00
N GLU A 2 -0.64 111.13 42.93
CA GLU A 2 -0.87 110.48 41.63
C GLU A 2 0.34 110.71 40.70
N GLU A 3 0.53 109.81 39.72
CA GLU A 3 1.58 109.97 38.71
C GLU A 3 1.37 111.27 37.92
N GLY A 4 2.45 112.02 37.70
CA GLY A 4 2.39 113.35 37.06
C GLY A 4 1.93 114.47 37.98
N GLN A 5 1.53 114.21 39.23
CA GLN A 5 1.14 115.25 40.18
C GLN A 5 2.36 116.12 40.56
N THR A 6 2.31 117.41 40.25
CA THR A 6 3.33 118.37 40.70
C THR A 6 3.08 118.77 42.15
N VAL A 7 4.01 118.42 43.04
CA VAL A 7 4.05 118.86 44.43
C VAL A 7 4.87 120.15 44.51
N SER A 8 4.32 121.18 45.14
CA SER A 8 4.99 122.47 45.35
C SER A 8 5.26 122.69 46.84
N VAL A 9 6.51 122.97 47.20
CA VAL A 9 6.92 123.27 48.57
C VAL A 9 7.42 124.71 48.67
N THR A 10 6.89 125.46 49.62
CA THR A 10 7.36 126.79 50.02
C THR A 10 7.66 126.80 51.51
N ALA A 11 8.80 127.37 51.91
CA ALA A 11 9.11 127.64 53.31
C ALA A 11 8.58 129.03 53.73
N LYS A 12 8.40 129.24 55.03
CA LYS A 12 8.18 130.56 55.63
C LYS A 12 9.18 130.83 56.75
N ASP A 13 9.60 132.08 56.88
CA ASP A 13 10.40 132.55 58.01
C ASP A 13 9.54 132.99 59.21
N ALA A 14 10.18 133.32 60.33
CA ALA A 14 9.52 133.81 61.54
C ALA A 14 8.84 135.19 61.37
N SER A 15 9.13 135.91 60.28
CA SER A 15 8.47 137.15 59.87
C SER A 15 7.34 136.92 58.86
N ASN A 16 6.97 135.65 58.61
CA ASN A 16 5.90 135.21 57.71
C ASN A 16 6.18 135.43 56.20
N ASN A 17 7.42 135.80 55.82
CA ASN A 17 7.85 135.88 54.42
C ASN A 17 7.89 134.48 53.81
N THR A 18 7.51 134.33 52.54
CA THR A 18 7.42 133.03 51.86
C THR A 18 8.51 132.87 50.82
N SER A 19 9.14 131.69 50.73
CA SER A 19 10.10 131.39 49.67
C SER A 19 9.45 131.32 48.29
N ALA A 20 10.26 131.38 47.23
CA ALA A 20 9.84 130.85 45.94
C ALA A 20 9.45 129.36 46.07
N PRO A 21 8.49 128.85 45.27
CA PRO A 21 8.11 127.45 45.29
C PRO A 21 9.18 126.57 44.63
N THR A 22 9.60 125.52 45.33
CA THR A 22 10.32 124.39 44.73
C THR A 22 9.31 123.33 44.35
N THR A 23 9.26 122.97 43.07
CA THR A 23 8.34 121.96 42.54
C THR A 23 9.04 120.64 42.23
N ALA A 24 8.39 119.52 42.54
CA ALA A 24 8.79 118.19 42.09
C ALA A 24 7.58 117.46 41.51
N THR A 25 7.74 116.81 40.35
CA THR A 25 6.69 115.97 39.76
C THR A 25 6.80 114.56 40.32
N VAL A 26 5.69 114.01 40.79
CA VAL A 26 5.59 112.62 41.23
C VAL A 26 5.73 111.71 40.02
N GLY A 27 6.83 110.96 39.98
CA GLY A 27 7.09 109.99 38.90
C GLY A 27 6.11 108.81 38.94
N LYS A 28 6.18 107.98 37.90
CA LYS A 28 5.52 106.67 37.90
C LYS A 28 5.95 105.88 39.14
N ALA A 29 4.98 105.29 39.84
CA ALA A 29 5.29 104.36 40.92
C ALA A 29 6.00 103.14 40.32
N ASP A 30 7.17 102.75 40.86
CA ASP A 30 7.84 101.54 40.39
C ASP A 30 6.89 100.36 40.55
N ASP A 31 6.65 99.67 39.45
CA ASP A 31 5.84 98.47 39.42
C ASP A 31 6.60 97.33 40.14
N LYS A 32 5.88 96.66 41.04
CA LYS A 32 6.39 95.62 41.96
C LYS A 32 5.62 94.30 41.78
N THR A 33 4.87 94.20 40.68
CA THR A 33 4.02 93.06 40.37
C THR A 33 4.87 92.06 39.60
N ALA A 34 5.16 90.90 40.18
CA ALA A 34 5.84 89.85 39.42
C ALA A 34 4.92 89.31 38.32
N PRO A 35 5.47 88.98 37.12
CA PRO A 35 4.70 88.27 36.11
C PRO A 35 4.27 86.89 36.63
N ALA A 36 3.21 86.34 36.03
CA ALA A 36 2.76 85.00 36.35
C ALA A 36 3.86 83.94 36.11
N ALA A 37 3.80 82.83 36.86
CA ALA A 37 4.72 81.70 36.65
C ALA A 37 4.52 81.12 35.23
N PRO A 38 5.59 80.90 34.45
CA PRO A 38 5.49 80.32 33.11
C PRO A 38 4.78 78.96 33.11
N VAL A 39 3.93 78.72 32.11
CA VAL A 39 3.41 77.37 31.83
C VAL A 39 4.40 76.69 30.90
N VAL A 40 4.99 75.57 31.34
CA VAL A 40 5.98 74.81 30.58
C VAL A 40 5.30 73.66 29.85
N ASN A 41 5.55 73.51 28.55
CA ASN A 41 5.08 72.36 27.77
C ASN A 41 5.80 71.07 28.18
N PRO A 42 5.27 69.87 27.89
CA PRO A 42 5.98 68.61 28.14
C PRO A 42 7.34 68.58 27.45
N VAL A 43 8.41 68.36 28.22
CA VAL A 43 9.80 68.31 27.75
C VAL A 43 10.28 66.85 27.70
N LYS A 44 11.04 66.49 26.68
CA LYS A 44 11.51 65.13 26.38
C LYS A 44 13.02 65.07 26.23
N ALA A 45 13.59 63.90 26.49
CA ALA A 45 15.00 63.65 26.22
C ALA A 45 15.29 63.82 24.71
N GLY A 46 16.35 64.57 24.39
CA GLY A 46 16.68 64.99 23.02
C GLY A 46 16.08 66.34 22.59
N ASP A 47 15.20 66.97 23.38
CA ASP A 47 14.72 68.32 23.09
C ASP A 47 15.86 69.34 23.20
N THR A 48 15.86 70.31 22.27
CA THR A 48 16.86 71.39 22.16
C THR A 48 16.27 72.78 22.42
N ALA A 49 15.00 72.84 22.83
CA ALA A 49 14.35 74.05 23.30
C ALA A 49 13.28 73.72 24.36
N VAL A 50 13.16 74.55 25.39
CA VAL A 50 12.03 74.49 26.33
C VAL A 50 10.99 75.51 25.86
N THR A 51 9.75 75.05 25.64
CA THR A 51 8.64 75.86 25.13
C THR A 51 7.52 76.00 26.14
N GLY A 52 6.63 76.97 25.94
CA GLY A 52 5.51 77.21 26.84
C GLY A 52 4.88 78.59 26.64
N THR A 53 4.16 79.08 27.66
CA THR A 53 3.61 80.43 27.69
C THR A 53 4.00 81.20 28.96
N ALA A 54 4.15 82.52 28.82
CA ALA A 54 4.49 83.47 29.87
C ALA A 54 3.80 84.82 29.58
N GLU A 55 4.08 85.86 30.37
CA GLU A 55 3.55 87.20 30.10
C GLU A 55 4.18 87.77 28.81
N ALA A 56 3.35 88.35 27.93
CA ALA A 56 3.77 88.84 26.62
C ALA A 56 4.88 89.90 26.74
N GLY A 57 5.98 89.72 25.99
CA GLY A 57 7.16 90.58 26.07
C GLY A 57 8.04 90.40 27.33
N SER A 58 7.69 89.51 28.26
CA SER A 58 8.57 89.17 29.38
C SER A 58 9.79 88.36 28.92
N THR A 59 10.90 88.48 29.63
CA THR A 59 12.09 87.63 29.41
C THR A 59 11.94 86.34 30.21
N VAL A 60 11.84 85.22 29.51
CA VAL A 60 11.76 83.88 30.10
C VAL A 60 13.18 83.34 30.26
N GLU A 61 13.55 82.94 31.47
CA GLU A 61 14.84 82.32 31.81
C GLU A 61 14.62 80.85 32.18
N VAL A 62 15.34 79.96 31.51
CA VAL A 62 15.39 78.53 31.79
C VAL A 62 16.73 78.20 32.44
N THR A 63 16.67 77.68 33.66
CA THR A 63 17.82 77.10 34.36
C THR A 63 17.84 75.59 34.14
N LEU A 64 18.98 75.09 33.70
CA LEU A 64 19.24 73.68 33.40
C LEU A 64 19.78 72.90 34.63
N PRO A 65 19.82 71.56 34.60
CA PRO A 65 20.21 70.74 35.76
C PRO A 65 21.66 70.96 36.23
N ASP A 66 22.54 71.41 35.34
CA ASP A 66 23.94 71.78 35.62
C ASP A 66 24.09 73.21 36.17
N GLY A 67 22.99 73.95 36.31
CA GLY A 67 22.96 75.35 36.73
C GLY A 67 23.24 76.36 35.61
N THR A 68 23.45 75.93 34.37
CA THR A 68 23.54 76.85 33.22
C THR A 68 22.17 77.45 32.92
N LYS A 69 22.17 78.60 32.22
CA LYS A 69 20.98 79.41 31.98
C LYS A 69 20.88 79.83 30.52
N ALA A 70 19.70 79.70 29.96
CA ALA A 70 19.31 80.21 28.65
C ALA A 70 18.08 81.10 28.80
N SER A 71 17.85 82.02 27.86
CA SER A 71 16.67 82.88 27.88
C SER A 71 16.19 83.29 26.49
N ALA A 72 14.91 83.65 26.41
CA ALA A 72 14.26 84.25 25.24
C ALA A 72 13.12 85.17 25.72
N THR A 73 12.68 86.09 24.86
CA THR A 73 11.50 86.92 25.14
C THR A 73 10.24 86.18 24.69
N ALA A 74 9.19 86.22 25.51
CA ALA A 74 7.86 85.74 25.09
C ALA A 74 7.27 86.68 24.02
N ASP A 75 6.59 86.12 23.03
CA ASP A 75 5.97 86.88 21.94
C ASP A 75 4.74 87.69 22.42
N GLN A 76 4.05 88.37 21.50
CA GLN A 76 2.89 89.20 21.83
C GLN A 76 1.63 88.40 22.17
N ASP A 77 1.58 87.11 21.81
CA ASP A 77 0.53 86.17 22.18
C ASP A 77 0.90 85.38 23.47
N GLY A 78 2.10 85.63 24.01
CA GLY A 78 2.62 85.05 25.25
C GLY A 78 3.42 83.76 25.09
N ASN A 79 3.65 83.25 23.87
CA ASN A 79 4.41 82.01 23.67
C ASN A 79 5.92 82.26 23.81
N TYR A 80 6.66 81.27 24.30
CA TYR A 80 8.12 81.29 24.30
C TYR A 80 8.72 79.99 23.78
N SER A 81 9.94 80.11 23.26
CA SER A 81 10.84 79.00 22.95
C SER A 81 12.26 79.41 23.33
N VAL A 82 12.81 78.78 24.35
CA VAL A 82 14.17 79.05 24.87
C VAL A 82 15.09 77.92 24.39
N PRO A 83 16.05 78.17 23.47
CA PRO A 83 17.01 77.17 23.04
C PRO A 83 17.91 76.72 24.19
N VAL A 84 18.17 75.42 24.29
CA VAL A 84 18.97 74.78 25.35
C VAL A 84 19.89 73.71 24.77
N SER A 85 20.86 73.24 25.56
CA SER A 85 21.55 71.98 25.26
C SER A 85 20.57 70.80 25.28
N SER A 86 20.91 69.73 24.57
CA SER A 86 20.10 68.50 24.53
C SER A 86 19.86 67.96 25.94
N LEU A 87 18.59 67.77 26.29
CA LEU A 87 18.18 67.28 27.61
C LEU A 87 18.16 65.75 27.67
N GLU A 88 18.29 65.18 28.87
CA GLU A 88 18.27 63.72 29.13
C GLU A 88 17.08 63.33 30.02
N GLU A 89 16.66 62.05 29.98
CA GLU A 89 15.52 61.56 30.77
C GLU A 89 15.75 61.74 32.29
N GLY A 90 14.74 62.21 33.01
CA GLY A 90 14.78 62.39 34.46
C GLY A 90 15.48 63.66 34.93
N GLN A 91 16.15 64.40 34.04
CA GLN A 91 16.59 65.77 34.30
C GLN A 91 15.41 66.67 34.68
N THR A 92 15.65 67.79 35.37
CA THR A 92 14.60 68.77 35.69
C THR A 92 15.08 70.18 35.35
N VAL A 93 14.29 70.89 34.55
CA VAL A 93 14.49 72.30 34.21
C VAL A 93 13.61 73.19 35.08
N SER A 94 14.06 74.42 35.33
CA SER A 94 13.32 75.41 36.13
C SER A 94 13.18 76.70 35.33
N VAL A 95 11.94 77.20 35.18
CA VAL A 95 11.60 78.29 34.27
C VAL A 95 10.98 79.46 35.04
N THR A 96 11.49 80.67 34.84
CA THR A 96 10.95 81.92 35.40
C THR A 96 10.68 82.93 34.28
N ALA A 97 9.76 83.87 34.52
CA ALA A 97 9.57 85.06 33.69
C ALA A 97 10.04 86.31 34.44
N LYS A 98 10.50 87.31 33.69
CA LYS A 98 10.86 88.64 34.18
C LYS A 98 10.23 89.72 33.31
N ASP A 99 9.53 90.65 33.94
CA ASP A 99 8.87 91.78 33.26
C ASP A 99 9.87 92.89 32.86
N ALA A 100 9.36 93.94 32.21
CA ALA A 100 10.13 95.13 31.88
C ALA A 100 10.53 95.98 33.11
N SER A 101 9.88 95.75 34.26
CA SER A 101 10.14 96.37 35.57
C SER A 101 11.25 95.63 36.36
N ASN A 102 11.77 94.53 35.82
CA ASN A 102 12.74 93.60 36.41
C ASN A 102 12.21 92.77 37.62
N ASN A 103 10.90 92.75 37.88
CA ASN A 103 10.28 91.78 38.79
C ASN A 103 10.37 90.36 38.19
N THR A 104 10.45 89.33 39.03
CA THR A 104 10.64 87.93 38.59
C THR A 104 9.54 87.04 39.16
N SER A 105 8.97 86.17 38.34
CA SER A 105 7.94 85.20 38.73
C SER A 105 8.45 84.19 39.77
N THR A 106 7.52 83.47 40.41
CA THR A 106 7.86 82.16 40.98
C THR A 106 8.26 81.19 39.86
N PRO A 107 9.17 80.23 40.11
CA PRO A 107 9.60 79.26 39.10
C PRO A 107 8.55 78.16 38.86
N THR A 108 8.48 77.68 37.62
CA THR A 108 7.82 76.44 37.24
C THR A 108 8.87 75.39 36.88
N THR A 109 8.82 74.22 37.52
CA THR A 109 9.75 73.12 37.23
C THR A 109 9.11 72.06 36.34
N ALA A 110 9.83 71.59 35.33
CA ALA A 110 9.42 70.48 34.48
C ALA A 110 10.49 69.37 34.49
N THR A 111 10.07 68.13 34.77
CA THR A 111 10.95 66.95 34.63
C THR A 111 10.90 66.44 33.21
N VAL A 112 12.08 66.19 32.64
CA VAL A 112 12.28 65.74 31.26
C VAL A 112 11.86 64.27 31.14
N GLY A 113 10.83 64.02 30.34
CA GLY A 113 10.31 62.69 30.07
C GLY A 113 11.14 61.92 29.05
N LYS A 114 10.69 60.70 28.74
CA LYS A 114 11.28 59.88 27.68
C LYS A 114 11.26 60.57 26.33
N ALA A 115 12.34 60.39 25.57
CA ALA A 115 12.35 60.63 24.14
C ALA A 115 11.20 59.86 23.47
N ASP A 116 10.61 60.41 22.42
CA ASP A 116 9.71 59.61 21.59
C ASP A 116 10.50 58.51 20.89
N ASP A 117 10.11 57.27 21.13
CA ASP A 117 10.67 56.11 20.45
C ASP A 117 10.27 56.11 18.96
N LYS A 118 11.27 55.92 18.11
CA LYS A 118 11.19 55.97 16.64
C LYS A 118 11.72 54.68 16.02
N THR A 119 11.88 53.63 16.82
CA THR A 119 12.49 52.37 16.44
C THR A 119 11.41 51.46 15.90
N ALA A 120 11.36 51.27 14.58
CA ALA A 120 10.40 50.33 14.01
C ALA A 120 10.69 48.88 14.45
N PRO A 121 9.66 48.06 14.73
CA PRO A 121 9.84 46.64 14.97
C PRO A 121 10.47 45.94 13.76
N ALA A 122 11.14 44.82 14.00
CA ALA A 122 11.68 44.00 12.92
C ALA A 122 10.56 43.51 11.97
N ALA A 123 10.91 43.27 10.71
CA ALA A 123 9.96 42.70 9.73
C ALA A 123 9.48 41.31 10.21
N PRO A 124 8.15 41.03 10.21
CA PRO A 124 7.62 39.74 10.64
C PRO A 124 8.20 38.57 9.83
N VAL A 125 8.53 37.48 10.50
CA VAL A 125 8.81 36.20 9.84
C VAL A 125 7.47 35.51 9.59
N VAL A 126 7.17 35.16 8.34
CA VAL A 126 5.88 34.58 7.95
C VAL A 126 6.06 33.10 7.59
N ASN A 127 5.22 32.23 8.16
CA ASN A 127 5.21 30.80 7.85
C ASN A 127 4.69 30.54 6.41
N PRO A 128 4.96 29.37 5.81
CA PRO A 128 4.41 29.02 4.50
C PRO A 128 2.87 29.08 4.48
N VAL A 129 2.32 29.97 3.65
CA VAL A 129 0.88 30.18 3.47
C VAL A 129 0.38 29.37 2.27
N LYS A 130 -0.77 28.71 2.39
CA LYS A 130 -1.41 27.91 1.33
C LYS A 130 -2.83 28.37 1.02
N ALA A 131 -3.29 28.04 -0.19
CA ALA A 131 -4.66 28.31 -0.61
C ALA A 131 -5.66 27.60 0.32
N GLY A 132 -6.68 28.33 0.76
CA GLY A 132 -7.66 27.87 1.75
C GLY A 132 -7.22 27.95 3.23
N ASP A 133 -6.02 28.44 3.54
CA ASP A 133 -5.64 28.72 4.94
C ASP A 133 -6.53 29.82 5.55
N THR A 134 -6.91 29.65 6.81
CA THR A 134 -7.82 30.56 7.55
C THR A 134 -7.10 31.54 8.49
N ALA A 135 -5.76 31.48 8.53
CA ALA A 135 -4.92 32.43 9.25
C ALA A 135 -3.53 32.51 8.62
N VAL A 136 -2.93 33.70 8.62
CA VAL A 136 -1.48 33.84 8.38
C VAL A 136 -0.77 33.79 9.72
N THR A 137 0.25 32.96 9.85
CA THR A 137 0.98 32.73 11.10
C THR A 137 2.48 33.02 10.93
N GLY A 138 3.17 33.22 12.05
CA GLY A 138 4.60 33.53 12.04
C GLY A 138 5.07 34.11 13.37
N THR A 139 6.17 34.85 13.34
CA THR A 139 6.69 35.60 14.49
C THR A 139 6.96 37.07 14.18
N ALA A 140 6.81 37.92 15.20
CA ALA A 140 7.04 39.36 15.19
C ALA A 140 7.56 39.81 16.57
N GLU A 141 7.70 41.12 16.80
CA GLU A 141 8.06 41.63 18.12
C GLU A 141 6.92 41.37 19.13
N ALA A 142 7.26 40.91 20.33
CA ALA A 142 6.29 40.51 21.35
C ALA A 142 5.37 41.68 21.75
N GLY A 143 4.05 41.46 21.73
CA GLY A 143 3.06 42.52 22.00
C GLY A 143 2.85 43.53 20.87
N SER A 144 3.58 43.44 19.74
CA SER A 144 3.32 44.27 18.56
C SER A 144 2.00 43.89 17.88
N THR A 145 1.35 44.85 17.23
CA THR A 145 0.19 44.58 16.37
C THR A 145 0.67 44.18 14.99
N VAL A 146 0.40 42.95 14.59
CA VAL A 146 0.70 42.43 13.25
C VAL A 146 -0.49 42.70 12.34
N GLU A 147 -0.26 43.36 11.21
CA GLU A 147 -1.25 43.62 10.16
C GLU A 147 -0.91 42.82 8.90
N VAL A 148 -1.89 42.08 8.39
CA VAL A 148 -1.83 41.36 7.11
C VAL A 148 -2.71 42.09 6.12
N THR A 149 -2.11 42.51 5.00
CA THR A 149 -2.81 43.02 3.82
C THR A 149 -2.95 41.89 2.79
N LEU A 150 -4.19 41.63 2.39
CA LEU A 150 -4.59 40.64 1.40
C LEU A 150 -4.49 41.20 -0.04
N PRO A 151 -4.54 40.36 -1.09
CA PRO A 151 -4.32 40.79 -2.48
C PRO A 151 -5.36 41.76 -3.03
N ASP A 152 -6.56 41.76 -2.46
CA ASP A 152 -7.67 42.68 -2.75
C ASP A 152 -7.53 44.03 -2.03
N GLY A 153 -6.54 44.17 -1.14
CA GLY A 153 -6.33 45.33 -0.27
C GLY A 153 -7.07 45.23 1.08
N THR A 154 -7.81 44.15 1.35
CA THR A 154 -8.44 43.92 2.67
C THR A 154 -7.37 43.73 3.73
N LYS A 155 -7.61 44.24 4.94
CA LYS A 155 -6.68 44.18 6.07
C LYS A 155 -7.27 43.42 7.25
N ALA A 156 -6.46 42.55 7.84
CA ALA A 156 -6.73 41.86 9.10
C ALA A 156 -5.55 42.06 10.05
N SER A 157 -5.77 41.97 11.36
CA SER A 157 -4.71 42.14 12.35
C SER A 157 -4.92 41.31 13.62
N ALA A 158 -3.81 41.03 14.31
CA ALA A 158 -3.77 40.41 15.63
C ALA A 158 -2.50 40.87 16.36
N THR A 159 -2.50 40.80 17.69
CA THR A 159 -1.32 41.09 18.50
C THR A 159 -0.42 39.84 18.58
N ALA A 160 0.89 40.02 18.45
CA ALA A 160 1.85 38.95 18.73
C ALA A 160 1.89 38.65 20.24
N ASP A 161 2.02 37.38 20.62
CA ASP A 161 2.09 36.97 22.02
C ASP A 161 3.41 37.36 22.69
N GLN A 162 3.61 36.95 23.95
CA GLN A 162 4.82 37.31 24.73
C GLN A 162 6.07 36.54 24.28
N ASP A 163 5.92 35.43 23.56
CA ASP A 163 7.00 34.68 22.92
C ASP A 163 7.24 35.15 21.47
N GLY A 164 6.45 36.11 20.98
CA GLY A 164 6.53 36.73 19.66
C GLY A 164 5.71 36.04 18.56
N ASN A 165 4.93 35.00 18.85
CA ASN A 165 4.14 34.31 17.82
C ASN A 165 2.89 35.11 17.46
N PHE A 166 2.48 35.06 16.20
CA PHE A 166 1.19 35.63 15.76
C PHE A 166 0.36 34.63 14.94
N SER A 167 -0.95 34.84 14.98
CA SER A 167 -1.93 34.20 14.10
C SER A 167 -3.00 35.24 13.75
N VAL A 168 -2.98 35.73 12.52
CA VAL A 168 -3.91 36.75 12.01
C VAL A 168 -4.99 36.03 11.18
N PRO A 169 -6.26 36.00 11.63
CA PRO A 169 -7.34 35.34 10.88
C PRO A 169 -7.59 36.00 9.53
N VAL A 170 -7.71 35.18 8.48
CA VAL A 170 -7.97 35.62 7.09
C VAL A 170 -8.92 34.64 6.38
N SER A 171 -9.36 34.98 5.17
CA SER A 171 -10.14 34.09 4.31
C SER A 171 -9.95 34.45 2.84
N GLY A 172 -10.33 33.56 1.92
CA GLY A 172 -10.27 33.83 0.48
C GLY A 172 -8.86 33.73 -0.15
N LEU A 173 -7.90 33.09 0.52
CA LEU A 173 -6.57 32.85 -0.02
C LEU A 173 -6.60 31.80 -1.14
N GLU A 174 -6.11 32.17 -2.32
CA GLU A 174 -6.01 31.32 -3.52
C GLU A 174 -4.54 31.15 -3.97
N GLU A 175 -4.24 30.09 -4.72
CA GLU A 175 -2.87 29.78 -5.16
C GLU A 175 -2.30 30.86 -6.08
N GLY A 176 -1.03 31.25 -5.84
CA GLY A 176 -0.32 32.27 -6.61
C GLY A 176 -0.63 33.71 -6.20
N GLN A 177 -1.57 33.94 -5.29
CA GLN A 177 -1.78 35.24 -4.64
C GLN A 177 -0.55 35.62 -3.77
N THR A 178 -0.44 36.90 -3.39
CA THR A 178 0.61 37.38 -2.46
C THR A 178 0.00 38.18 -1.32
N VAL A 179 0.32 37.81 -0.07
CA VAL A 179 -0.02 38.58 1.13
C VAL A 179 1.19 39.40 1.59
N SER A 180 0.94 40.54 2.24
CA SER A 180 1.97 41.42 2.81
C SER A 180 1.73 41.61 4.30
N VAL A 181 2.76 41.43 5.13
CA VAL A 181 2.66 41.42 6.59
C VAL A 181 3.60 42.46 7.20
N THR A 182 3.09 43.28 8.12
CA THR A 182 3.86 44.29 8.88
C THR A 182 3.59 44.15 10.37
N ALA A 183 4.55 44.56 11.21
CA ALA A 183 4.35 44.73 12.65
C ALA A 183 4.31 46.21 13.01
N LYS A 184 3.62 46.54 14.11
CA LYS A 184 3.54 47.87 14.69
C LYS A 184 3.70 47.81 16.20
N ASP A 185 4.62 48.61 16.74
CA ASP A 185 4.89 48.68 18.18
C ASP A 185 3.85 49.51 18.96
N ALA A 186 4.04 49.65 20.27
CA ALA A 186 3.20 50.51 21.12
C ALA A 186 3.40 52.03 20.85
N SER A 187 4.53 52.39 20.24
CA SER A 187 4.90 53.74 19.79
C SER A 187 4.27 54.13 18.43
N ASN A 188 3.55 53.20 17.79
CA ASN A 188 2.98 53.28 16.44
C ASN A 188 4.01 53.33 15.28
N ASN A 189 5.29 53.06 15.53
CA ASN A 189 6.27 52.79 14.48
C ASN A 189 5.91 51.48 13.76
N THR A 190 6.19 51.39 12.46
CA THR A 190 5.77 50.26 11.61
C THR A 190 6.97 49.64 10.92
N SER A 191 7.07 48.31 10.93
CA SER A 191 8.15 47.54 10.30
C SER A 191 8.20 47.73 8.78
N THR A 192 9.31 47.33 8.16
CA THR A 192 9.28 46.95 6.74
C THR A 192 8.37 45.73 6.53
N PRO A 193 7.72 45.60 5.35
CA PRO A 193 6.81 44.49 5.08
C PRO A 193 7.56 43.20 4.70
N THR A 194 7.02 42.07 5.13
CA THR A 194 7.36 40.73 4.60
C THR A 194 6.24 40.25 3.68
N THR A 195 6.58 39.87 2.46
CA THR A 195 5.63 39.32 1.48
C THR A 195 5.73 37.80 1.38
N ALA A 196 4.59 37.11 1.40
CA ALA A 196 4.51 35.67 1.19
C ALA A 196 3.58 35.34 0.01
N THR A 197 4.04 34.52 -0.94
CA THR A 197 3.21 33.97 -2.01
C THR A 197 2.44 32.76 -1.48
N VAL A 198 1.14 32.72 -1.72
CA VAL A 198 0.23 31.65 -1.33
C VAL A 198 0.48 30.43 -2.21
N GLY A 199 0.95 29.34 -1.61
CA GLY A 199 1.17 28.06 -2.29
C GLY A 199 -0.13 27.30 -2.55
N LYS A 200 -0.02 26.18 -3.28
CA LYS A 200 -1.13 25.24 -3.50
C LYS A 200 -1.72 24.77 -2.16
N ALA A 201 -3.05 24.61 -2.11
CA ALA A 201 -3.74 23.97 -1.00
C ALA A 201 -3.19 22.55 -0.73
N ASP A 202 -3.13 22.11 0.53
CA ASP A 202 -2.87 20.70 0.82
C ASP A 202 -4.00 19.86 0.23
N ASP A 203 -3.66 18.95 -0.68
CA ASP A 203 -4.60 18.07 -1.35
C ASP A 203 -5.13 17.01 -0.38
N LYS A 204 -6.46 16.92 -0.28
CA LYS A 204 -7.20 16.04 0.64
C LYS A 204 -8.10 15.07 -0.13
N THR A 205 -7.90 14.97 -1.45
CA THR A 205 -8.72 14.16 -2.35
C THR A 205 -8.20 12.73 -2.33
N ALA A 206 -8.97 11.79 -1.78
CA ALA A 206 -8.60 10.38 -1.85
C ALA A 206 -8.70 9.86 -3.30
N PRO A 207 -7.76 9.01 -3.76
CA PRO A 207 -7.89 8.32 -5.04
C PRO A 207 -9.14 7.45 -5.05
N ALA A 208 -9.67 7.17 -6.25
CA ALA A 208 -10.77 6.23 -6.41
C ALA A 208 -10.41 4.83 -5.89
N ALA A 209 -11.41 4.06 -5.45
CA ALA A 209 -11.22 2.68 -5.03
C ALA A 209 -10.64 1.83 -6.18
N PRO A 210 -9.58 1.02 -5.96
CA PRO A 210 -9.00 0.18 -7.00
C PRO A 210 -10.02 -0.79 -7.60
N VAL A 211 -10.02 -0.95 -8.92
CA VAL A 211 -10.73 -2.07 -9.57
C VAL A 211 -9.79 -3.28 -9.50
N VAL A 212 -10.27 -4.39 -8.96
CA VAL A 212 -9.49 -5.62 -8.76
C VAL A 212 -9.96 -6.68 -9.76
N ASN A 213 -9.04 -7.30 -10.48
CA ASN A 213 -9.33 -8.41 -11.40
C ASN A 213 -9.75 -9.67 -10.62
N PRO A 214 -10.42 -10.66 -11.27
CA PRO A 214 -10.74 -11.92 -10.61
C PRO A 214 -9.49 -12.61 -10.05
N VAL A 215 -9.51 -12.91 -8.74
CA VAL A 215 -8.40 -13.52 -7.99
C VAL A 215 -8.67 -15.02 -7.81
N LYS A 216 -7.64 -15.86 -7.93
CA LYS A 216 -7.71 -17.32 -7.87
C LYS A 216 -6.70 -17.89 -6.88
N ALA A 217 -7.03 -19.05 -6.32
CA ALA A 217 -6.11 -19.79 -5.46
C ALA A 217 -4.84 -20.16 -6.24
N GLY A 218 -3.68 -19.91 -5.64
CA GLY A 218 -2.36 -20.08 -6.29
C GLY A 218 -1.89 -18.91 -7.15
N ASP A 219 -2.65 -17.82 -7.30
CA ASP A 219 -2.15 -16.60 -7.96
C ASP A 219 -0.96 -16.00 -7.19
N THR A 220 -0.01 -15.40 -7.92
CA THR A 220 1.23 -14.81 -7.37
C THR A 220 1.25 -13.28 -7.38
N ALA A 221 0.18 -12.64 -7.85
CA ALA A 221 -0.02 -11.21 -7.79
C ALA A 221 -1.52 -10.85 -7.82
N ILE A 222 -1.92 -9.82 -7.08
CA ILE A 222 -3.22 -9.17 -7.29
C ILE A 222 -3.06 -8.12 -8.39
N THR A 223 -3.89 -8.17 -9.42
CA THR A 223 -3.84 -7.23 -10.55
C THR A 223 -5.15 -6.44 -10.68
N GLY A 224 -5.09 -5.31 -11.37
CA GLY A 224 -6.24 -4.43 -11.56
C GLY A 224 -5.86 -3.03 -12.03
N THR A 225 -6.73 -2.06 -11.80
CA THR A 225 -6.47 -0.64 -12.08
C THR A 225 -6.74 0.27 -10.86
N ALA A 226 -5.96 1.34 -10.75
CA ALA A 226 -6.05 2.38 -9.75
C ALA A 226 -5.63 3.73 -10.37
N GLU A 227 -5.56 4.80 -9.58
CA GLU A 227 -5.07 6.09 -10.07
C GLU A 227 -3.59 5.99 -10.49
N ALA A 228 -3.24 6.55 -11.65
CA ALA A 228 -1.91 6.42 -12.24
C ALA A 228 -0.81 6.96 -11.30
N GLY A 229 0.25 6.18 -11.09
CA GLY A 229 1.35 6.51 -10.17
C GLY A 229 1.01 6.43 -8.67
N SER A 230 -0.23 6.17 -8.28
CA SER A 230 -0.59 5.88 -6.88
C SER A 230 0.12 4.62 -6.36
N THR A 231 0.29 4.51 -5.05
CA THR A 231 0.76 3.29 -4.40
C THR A 231 -0.45 2.45 -4.01
N VAL A 232 -0.57 1.25 -4.58
CA VAL A 232 -1.62 0.28 -4.27
C VAL A 232 -1.13 -0.63 -3.14
N GLU A 233 -1.90 -0.73 -2.06
CA GLU A 233 -1.66 -1.64 -0.93
C GLU A 233 -2.69 -2.77 -0.96
N VAL A 234 -2.21 -4.01 -0.89
CA VAL A 234 -3.03 -5.21 -0.69
C VAL A 234 -2.83 -5.69 0.75
N THR A 235 -3.94 -5.90 1.46
CA THR A 235 -3.97 -6.62 2.74
C THR A 235 -4.64 -7.98 2.52
N LEU A 236 -3.95 -9.05 2.89
CA LEU A 236 -4.44 -10.44 2.84
C LEU A 236 -5.24 -10.79 4.10
N SER A 237 -5.97 -11.92 4.09
CA SER A 237 -6.86 -12.33 5.18
C SER A 237 -6.17 -12.67 6.51
N ASP A 238 -4.85 -12.91 6.50
CA ASP A 238 -4.01 -13.07 7.70
C ASP A 238 -3.49 -11.74 8.27
N GLY A 239 -3.74 -10.62 7.57
CA GLY A 239 -3.20 -9.29 7.88
C GLY A 239 -1.86 -8.97 7.22
N THR A 240 -1.27 -9.89 6.44
CA THR A 240 -0.05 -9.62 5.67
C THR A 240 -0.31 -8.54 4.62
N LYS A 241 0.66 -7.64 4.45
CA LYS A 241 0.58 -6.51 3.51
C LYS A 241 1.64 -6.58 2.42
N ALA A 242 1.23 -6.29 1.19
CA ALA A 242 2.09 -6.08 0.04
C ALA A 242 1.70 -4.78 -0.68
N SER A 243 2.62 -4.19 -1.46
CA SER A 243 2.31 -3.00 -2.25
C SER A 243 3.14 -2.89 -3.52
N ALA A 244 2.60 -2.15 -4.49
CA ALA A 244 3.28 -1.76 -5.72
C ALA A 244 2.74 -0.38 -6.17
N LYS A 245 3.34 0.24 -7.17
CA LYS A 245 2.73 1.41 -7.81
C LYS A 245 1.86 1.01 -9.00
N ALA A 246 0.77 1.74 -9.19
CA ALA A 246 0.09 1.78 -10.47
C ALA A 246 1.00 2.46 -11.51
N ASP A 247 0.95 2.00 -12.76
CA ASP A 247 1.72 2.57 -13.87
C ASP A 247 1.14 3.91 -14.37
N LYS A 248 1.51 4.34 -15.58
CA LYS A 248 1.03 5.60 -16.18
C LYS A 248 -0.37 5.49 -16.76
N ASP A 249 -0.81 4.28 -17.09
CA ASP A 249 -2.13 3.97 -17.66
C ASP A 249 -3.11 3.52 -16.57
N GLY A 250 -2.63 3.39 -15.32
CA GLY A 250 -3.40 3.06 -14.12
C GLY A 250 -3.33 1.58 -13.72
N ASN A 251 -2.64 0.71 -14.47
CA ASN A 251 -2.59 -0.72 -14.15
C ASN A 251 -1.68 -0.98 -12.96
N PHE A 252 -2.05 -1.93 -12.10
CA PHE A 252 -1.19 -2.43 -11.03
C PHE A 252 -1.03 -3.95 -11.06
N SER A 253 0.09 -4.40 -10.51
CA SER A 253 0.36 -5.80 -10.17
C SER A 253 1.12 -5.81 -8.84
N VAL A 254 0.46 -6.24 -7.77
CA VAL A 254 1.03 -6.32 -6.42
C VAL A 254 1.40 -7.77 -6.13
N PRO A 255 2.70 -8.13 -6.04
CA PRO A 255 3.12 -9.51 -5.76
C PRO A 255 2.63 -9.99 -4.40
N VAL A 256 2.06 -11.21 -4.37
CA VAL A 256 1.56 -11.87 -3.16
C VAL A 256 1.83 -13.38 -3.21
N SER A 257 1.56 -14.09 -2.13
CA SER A 257 1.71 -15.55 -2.05
C SER A 257 0.75 -16.12 -1.01
N GLY A 258 0.44 -17.42 -1.10
CA GLY A 258 -0.41 -18.10 -0.11
C GLY A 258 -1.91 -17.87 -0.29
N LEU A 259 -2.35 -17.46 -1.48
CA LEU A 259 -3.76 -17.30 -1.82
C LEU A 259 -4.45 -18.68 -1.92
N GLU A 260 -5.45 -18.91 -1.06
CA GLU A 260 -6.26 -20.13 -0.99
C GLU A 260 -7.74 -19.83 -1.26
N GLU A 261 -8.51 -20.82 -1.75
CA GLU A 261 -9.94 -20.64 -2.08
C GLU A 261 -10.73 -20.16 -0.85
N GLY A 262 -11.55 -19.12 -1.03
CA GLY A 262 -12.41 -18.57 0.02
C GLY A 262 -11.73 -17.55 0.94
N GLN A 263 -10.41 -17.36 0.86
CA GLN A 263 -9.75 -16.21 1.47
C GLN A 263 -10.29 -14.89 0.89
N THR A 264 -10.13 -13.78 1.62
CA THR A 264 -10.46 -12.44 1.14
C THR A 264 -9.23 -11.54 1.13
N VAL A 265 -9.14 -10.70 0.10
CA VAL A 265 -8.13 -9.64 -0.01
C VAL A 265 -8.81 -8.27 -0.02
N SER A 266 -8.15 -7.28 0.57
CA SER A 266 -8.60 -5.89 0.63
C SER A 266 -7.55 -4.99 -0.02
N VAL A 267 -7.96 -4.16 -0.98
CA VAL A 267 -7.05 -3.38 -1.83
C VAL A 267 -7.41 -1.91 -1.75
N THR A 268 -6.43 -1.06 -1.41
CA THR A 268 -6.54 0.41 -1.38
C THR A 268 -5.50 1.05 -2.29
N ALA A 269 -5.79 2.26 -2.78
CA ALA A 269 -4.80 3.12 -3.43
C ALA A 269 -4.45 4.30 -2.50
N LYS A 270 -3.23 4.81 -2.66
CA LYS A 270 -2.70 5.99 -1.97
C LYS A 270 -2.01 6.93 -2.95
N ASP A 271 -2.42 8.19 -2.97
CA ASP A 271 -1.88 9.21 -3.87
C ASP A 271 -0.48 9.70 -3.44
N ALA A 272 0.04 10.73 -4.11
CA ALA A 272 1.29 11.39 -3.73
C ALA A 272 1.17 12.24 -2.44
N SER A 273 -0.05 12.63 -2.08
CA SER A 273 -0.41 13.46 -0.92
C SER A 273 -0.68 12.63 0.35
N ASN A 274 -0.52 11.30 0.26
CA ASN A 274 -0.79 10.29 1.28
C ASN A 274 -2.29 10.09 1.64
N ASN A 275 -3.23 10.67 0.88
CA ASN A 275 -4.66 10.34 0.95
C ASN A 275 -4.88 8.89 0.51
N THR A 276 -5.85 8.20 1.11
CA THR A 276 -6.09 6.75 0.88
C THR A 276 -7.53 6.50 0.44
N SER A 277 -7.71 5.68 -0.59
CA SER A 277 -9.03 5.31 -1.12
C SER A 277 -9.89 4.55 -0.11
N THR A 278 -11.18 4.44 -0.38
CA THR A 278 -11.98 3.33 0.17
C THR A 278 -11.43 1.99 -0.35
N PRO A 279 -11.53 0.90 0.44
CA PRO A 279 -11.03 -0.41 0.03
C PRO A 279 -11.99 -1.11 -0.95
N THR A 280 -11.42 -1.80 -1.93
CA THR A 280 -12.12 -2.82 -2.72
C THR A 280 -11.76 -4.19 -2.17
N THR A 281 -12.76 -5.02 -1.87
CA THR A 281 -12.56 -6.39 -1.43
C THR A 281 -12.84 -7.40 -2.54
N ALA A 282 -12.05 -8.46 -2.59
CA ALA A 282 -12.24 -9.60 -3.49
C ALA A 282 -12.11 -10.92 -2.73
N THR A 283 -12.92 -11.91 -3.08
CA THR A 283 -12.80 -13.28 -2.57
C THR A 283 -11.98 -14.10 -3.56
N VAL A 284 -11.01 -14.84 -3.05
CA VAL A 284 -10.15 -15.74 -3.84
C VAL A 284 -10.99 -16.92 -4.33
N GLY A 285 -11.17 -17.03 -5.64
CA GLY A 285 -11.87 -18.13 -6.29
C GLY A 285 -11.00 -19.38 -6.48
N LYS A 286 -11.56 -20.38 -7.16
CA LYS A 286 -10.84 -21.61 -7.49
C LYS A 286 -9.65 -21.36 -8.42
N ALA A 287 -8.54 -22.04 -8.13
CA ALA A 287 -7.47 -22.28 -9.09
C ALA A 287 -8.06 -22.86 -10.38
N ASP A 288 -7.50 -22.54 -11.56
CA ASP A 288 -7.86 -23.28 -12.77
C ASP A 288 -7.32 -24.70 -12.67
N ASP A 289 -8.17 -25.68 -12.95
CA ASP A 289 -7.76 -27.06 -13.03
C ASP A 289 -6.82 -27.27 -14.23
N LYS A 290 -5.66 -27.87 -13.93
CA LYS A 290 -4.57 -28.16 -14.88
C LYS A 290 -4.28 -29.67 -14.91
N THR A 291 -5.19 -30.47 -14.34
CA THR A 291 -5.05 -31.92 -14.16
C THR A 291 -5.58 -32.64 -15.40
N ALA A 292 -4.71 -33.16 -16.24
CA ALA A 292 -5.14 -33.96 -17.39
C ALA A 292 -5.87 -35.25 -16.92
N PRO A 293 -6.99 -35.63 -17.56
CA PRO A 293 -7.67 -36.88 -17.25
C PRO A 293 -6.78 -38.08 -17.53
N ALA A 294 -7.04 -39.19 -16.85
CA ALA A 294 -6.30 -40.43 -17.07
C ALA A 294 -6.46 -40.93 -18.51
N ALA A 295 -5.38 -41.50 -19.07
CA ALA A 295 -5.37 -42.02 -20.44
C ALA A 295 -6.47 -43.08 -20.63
N PRO A 296 -7.26 -43.02 -21.73
CA PRO A 296 -8.40 -43.92 -21.92
C PRO A 296 -7.94 -45.38 -22.07
N VAL A 297 -8.61 -46.29 -21.38
CA VAL A 297 -8.42 -47.74 -21.58
C VAL A 297 -9.28 -48.17 -22.76
N VAL A 298 -8.66 -48.61 -23.85
CA VAL A 298 -9.35 -49.05 -25.07
C VAL A 298 -9.47 -50.58 -25.10
N ASN A 299 -10.67 -51.09 -25.41
CA ASN A 299 -10.91 -52.53 -25.54
C ASN A 299 -10.20 -53.13 -26.77
N PRO A 300 -9.94 -54.46 -26.83
CA PRO A 300 -9.22 -55.08 -27.95
C PRO A 300 -9.95 -55.00 -29.31
N VAL A 301 -9.50 -54.08 -30.17
CA VAL A 301 -10.10 -53.77 -31.49
C VAL A 301 -9.74 -54.83 -32.56
N LYS A 302 -10.68 -55.12 -33.46
CA LYS A 302 -10.57 -56.07 -34.57
C LYS A 302 -11.01 -55.45 -35.90
N ALA A 303 -10.51 -56.02 -37.00
CA ALA A 303 -10.85 -55.58 -38.34
C ALA A 303 -12.36 -55.72 -38.61
N GLY A 304 -13.02 -54.68 -39.09
CA GLY A 304 -14.46 -54.64 -39.29
C GLY A 304 -15.30 -54.40 -38.03
N ASP A 305 -14.70 -54.13 -36.86
CA ASP A 305 -15.45 -53.57 -35.72
C ASP A 305 -16.05 -52.21 -36.11
N THR A 306 -17.30 -51.94 -35.69
CA THR A 306 -18.04 -50.72 -36.06
C THR A 306 -18.03 -49.64 -34.98
N ALA A 307 -17.31 -49.85 -33.88
CA ALA A 307 -17.13 -48.88 -32.81
C ALA A 307 -15.85 -49.14 -32.03
N ILE A 308 -15.15 -48.08 -31.60
CA ILE A 308 -14.11 -48.16 -30.58
C ILE A 308 -14.79 -48.03 -29.21
N THR A 309 -14.54 -48.99 -28.32
CA THR A 309 -15.13 -49.02 -26.97
C THR A 309 -14.05 -49.05 -25.90
N GLY A 310 -14.38 -48.61 -24.70
CA GLY A 310 -13.43 -48.57 -23.59
C GLY A 310 -13.95 -47.85 -22.36
N THR A 311 -13.02 -47.43 -21.50
CA THR A 311 -13.30 -46.58 -20.33
C THR A 311 -12.38 -45.37 -20.26
N ALA A 312 -12.94 -44.27 -19.78
CA ALA A 312 -12.35 -42.94 -19.65
C ALA A 312 -12.89 -42.27 -18.38
N GLU A 313 -12.42 -41.06 -18.07
CA GLU A 313 -12.98 -40.27 -16.99
C GLU A 313 -14.44 -39.86 -17.29
N ALA A 314 -15.33 -39.97 -16.31
CA ALA A 314 -16.77 -39.79 -16.51
C ALA A 314 -17.10 -38.36 -16.97
N GLY A 315 -17.89 -38.22 -18.03
CA GLY A 315 -18.23 -36.92 -18.63
C GLY A 315 -17.13 -36.29 -19.49
N SER A 316 -15.88 -36.79 -19.46
CA SER A 316 -14.81 -36.34 -20.36
C SER A 316 -15.18 -36.61 -21.83
N THR A 317 -14.67 -35.77 -22.73
CA THR A 317 -14.84 -35.93 -24.18
C THR A 317 -13.73 -36.82 -24.70
N VAL A 318 -14.08 -38.00 -25.20
CA VAL A 318 -13.15 -38.97 -25.79
C VAL A 318 -13.01 -38.67 -27.28
N GLU A 319 -11.78 -38.50 -27.78
CA GLU A 319 -11.48 -38.39 -29.21
C GLU A 319 -10.74 -39.64 -29.70
N VAL A 320 -11.19 -40.17 -30.84
CA VAL A 320 -10.59 -41.29 -31.57
C VAL A 320 -10.06 -40.73 -32.89
N THR A 321 -8.78 -41.02 -33.19
CA THR A 321 -8.16 -40.79 -34.49
C THR A 321 -7.76 -42.13 -35.12
N LEU A 322 -8.17 -42.35 -36.36
CA LEU A 322 -7.89 -43.55 -37.16
C LEU A 322 -6.59 -43.40 -37.97
N SER A 323 -6.11 -44.50 -38.57
CA SER A 323 -4.86 -44.57 -39.34
C SER A 323 -4.85 -43.72 -40.63
N ASP A 324 -6.03 -43.41 -41.17
CA ASP A 324 -6.23 -42.50 -42.32
C ASP A 324 -6.30 -41.01 -41.90
N GLY A 325 -6.27 -40.73 -40.59
CA GLY A 325 -6.46 -39.39 -40.03
C GLY A 325 -7.92 -39.01 -39.75
N THR A 326 -8.89 -39.89 -40.04
CA THR A 326 -10.31 -39.66 -39.72
C THR A 326 -10.50 -39.58 -38.21
N LYS A 327 -11.28 -38.59 -37.76
CA LYS A 327 -11.58 -38.34 -36.34
C LYS A 327 -13.06 -38.57 -36.01
N ALA A 328 -13.31 -39.15 -34.83
CA ALA A 328 -14.64 -39.31 -34.25
C ALA A 328 -14.58 -39.09 -32.73
N SER A 329 -15.64 -38.59 -32.11
CA SER A 329 -15.65 -38.31 -30.66
C SER A 329 -17.02 -38.52 -30.02
N ALA A 330 -17.02 -38.78 -28.72
CA ALA A 330 -18.20 -38.85 -27.87
C ALA A 330 -17.81 -38.55 -26.42
N LYS A 331 -18.76 -38.14 -25.57
CA LYS A 331 -18.51 -38.11 -24.12
C LYS A 331 -18.53 -39.52 -23.53
N ALA A 332 -17.62 -39.78 -22.60
CA ALA A 332 -17.73 -40.91 -21.70
C ALA A 332 -18.94 -40.71 -20.78
N ASP A 333 -19.68 -41.79 -20.50
CA ASP A 333 -20.83 -41.72 -19.62
C ASP A 333 -20.42 -41.54 -18.14
N LYS A 334 -21.43 -41.29 -17.30
CA LYS A 334 -21.35 -41.24 -15.83
C LYS A 334 -20.77 -42.50 -15.16
N ASP A 335 -20.68 -43.63 -15.87
CA ASP A 335 -20.08 -44.89 -15.41
C ASP A 335 -18.67 -45.12 -16.04
N GLY A 336 -18.10 -44.05 -16.60
CA GLY A 336 -16.78 -43.99 -17.22
C GLY A 336 -16.66 -44.71 -18.57
N LYS A 337 -17.76 -45.08 -19.23
CA LYS A 337 -17.73 -45.92 -20.45
C LYS A 337 -17.89 -45.08 -21.71
N PHE A 338 -17.22 -45.50 -22.78
CA PHE A 338 -17.44 -44.90 -24.10
C PHE A 338 -17.63 -45.96 -25.19
N SER A 339 -18.38 -45.56 -26.23
CA SER A 339 -18.55 -46.28 -27.48
C SER A 339 -18.64 -45.25 -28.60
N ILE A 340 -17.62 -45.17 -29.45
CA ILE A 340 -17.51 -44.21 -30.55
C ILE A 340 -17.69 -44.99 -31.86
N PRO A 341 -18.78 -44.78 -32.62
CA PRO A 341 -18.97 -45.39 -33.92
C PRO A 341 -17.83 -45.02 -34.88
N VAL A 342 -17.29 -46.03 -35.57
CA VAL A 342 -16.25 -45.88 -36.60
C VAL A 342 -16.50 -46.87 -37.73
N SER A 343 -15.79 -46.71 -38.84
CA SER A 343 -15.87 -47.62 -40.00
C SER A 343 -14.50 -47.79 -40.66
N GLY A 344 -14.36 -48.82 -41.48
CA GLY A 344 -13.16 -49.01 -42.31
C GLY A 344 -11.93 -49.59 -41.61
N LEU A 345 -12.06 -50.09 -40.37
CA LEU A 345 -10.95 -50.68 -39.62
C LEU A 345 -10.42 -51.97 -40.29
N ASN A 346 -9.14 -51.98 -40.67
CA ASN A 346 -8.44 -53.13 -41.27
C ASN A 346 -7.40 -53.69 -40.30
N ALA A 347 -7.01 -54.96 -40.51
CA ALA A 347 -6.01 -55.59 -39.66
C ALA A 347 -4.62 -54.98 -39.87
N GLY A 348 -4.04 -54.43 -38.79
CA GLY A 348 -2.78 -53.69 -38.82
C GLY A 348 -2.94 -52.17 -38.72
N ASP A 349 -4.16 -51.63 -38.83
CA ASP A 349 -4.41 -50.21 -38.58
C ASP A 349 -4.09 -49.82 -37.13
N THR A 350 -3.62 -48.58 -36.93
CA THR A 350 -3.42 -47.98 -35.60
C THR A 350 -4.55 -47.02 -35.28
N VAL A 351 -5.18 -47.20 -34.13
CA VAL A 351 -6.19 -46.29 -33.58
C VAL A 351 -5.61 -45.62 -32.36
N SER A 352 -5.63 -44.29 -32.34
CA SER A 352 -5.14 -43.47 -31.22
C SER A 352 -6.31 -42.76 -30.54
N VAL A 353 -6.35 -42.82 -29.20
CA VAL A 353 -7.48 -42.33 -28.40
C VAL A 353 -6.97 -41.44 -27.27
N THR A 354 -7.60 -40.27 -27.10
CA THR A 354 -7.35 -39.29 -26.03
C THR A 354 -8.66 -38.92 -25.33
N THR A 355 -8.56 -38.33 -24.15
CA THR A 355 -9.70 -37.78 -23.40
C THR A 355 -9.42 -36.34 -23.02
N THR A 356 -10.43 -35.48 -23.06
CA THR A 356 -10.38 -34.09 -22.62
C THR A 356 -11.45 -33.83 -21.57
N ASP A 357 -11.08 -33.25 -20.43
CA ASP A 357 -11.99 -32.96 -19.31
C ASP A 357 -12.93 -31.76 -19.62
N GLU A 358 -13.56 -31.19 -18.58
CA GLU A 358 -14.38 -29.97 -18.71
C GLU A 358 -13.56 -28.67 -18.69
N ALA A 359 -12.33 -28.69 -18.16
CA ALA A 359 -11.42 -27.55 -18.12
C ALA A 359 -10.60 -27.38 -19.42
N GLY A 360 -10.56 -28.40 -20.28
CA GLY A 360 -9.78 -28.47 -21.53
C GLY A 360 -8.46 -29.24 -21.42
N ASN A 361 -8.12 -29.82 -20.26
CA ASN A 361 -6.91 -30.62 -20.10
C ASN A 361 -7.09 -31.95 -20.84
N THR A 362 -6.05 -32.38 -21.56
CA THR A 362 -6.11 -33.57 -22.42
C THR A 362 -5.11 -34.65 -21.98
N SER A 363 -5.57 -35.90 -21.97
CA SER A 363 -4.80 -37.06 -21.52
C SER A 363 -3.59 -37.37 -22.39
N ALA A 364 -2.70 -38.23 -21.88
CA ALA A 364 -1.81 -38.99 -22.74
C ALA A 364 -2.61 -39.88 -23.72
N THR A 365 -2.07 -40.11 -24.92
CA THR A 365 -2.70 -40.92 -25.97
C THR A 365 -2.55 -42.42 -25.69
N THR A 366 -3.66 -43.16 -25.76
CA THR A 366 -3.65 -44.62 -25.86
C THR A 366 -3.73 -45.04 -27.32
N THR A 367 -2.72 -45.74 -27.82
CA THR A 367 -2.72 -46.30 -29.18
C THR A 367 -2.89 -47.82 -29.13
N VAL A 368 -3.79 -48.35 -29.96
CA VAL A 368 -4.03 -49.79 -30.15
C VAL A 368 -3.94 -50.19 -31.61
N THR A 369 -3.43 -51.39 -31.88
CA THR A 369 -3.37 -51.97 -33.23
C THR A 369 -4.57 -52.89 -33.47
N VAL A 370 -5.28 -52.66 -34.57
CA VAL A 370 -6.45 -53.43 -34.99
C VAL A 370 -6.03 -54.86 -35.34
N SER A 371 -6.56 -55.83 -34.60
CA SER A 371 -6.25 -57.24 -34.78
C SER A 371 -7.00 -57.88 -35.96
N LYS A 372 -6.44 -58.94 -36.56
CA LYS A 372 -7.18 -59.77 -37.52
C LYS A 372 -8.41 -60.39 -36.85
N VAL A 373 -9.56 -60.35 -37.51
CA VAL A 373 -10.66 -61.25 -37.17
C VAL A 373 -10.28 -62.65 -37.65
N ASN A 374 -10.44 -63.64 -36.76
CA ASN A 374 -10.25 -65.04 -37.11
C ASN A 374 -11.54 -65.55 -37.79
N VAL A 375 -11.78 -65.09 -39.03
CA VAL A 375 -12.97 -65.46 -39.81
C VAL A 375 -12.89 -66.95 -40.14
N GLY A 376 -13.93 -67.72 -39.80
CA GLY A 376 -13.91 -69.18 -39.92
C GLY A 376 -13.66 -69.66 -41.35
N GLY A 377 -12.58 -70.43 -41.55
CA GLY A 377 -12.13 -70.90 -42.86
C GLY A 377 -12.32 -72.40 -43.06
N LYS A 378 -13.46 -72.79 -43.64
CA LYS A 378 -13.71 -73.98 -44.50
C LYS A 378 -13.23 -75.36 -44.00
N ASP A 379 -14.23 -76.17 -43.63
CA ASP A 379 -14.42 -77.59 -43.96
C ASP A 379 -13.30 -78.61 -43.63
N ALA A 380 -13.58 -79.52 -42.69
CA ALA A 380 -12.63 -80.48 -42.14
C ALA A 380 -12.39 -81.77 -42.98
N ASP A 381 -12.96 -81.85 -44.18
CA ASP A 381 -13.16 -83.13 -44.91
C ASP A 381 -11.94 -83.67 -45.68
N ASN A 382 -10.79 -82.99 -45.63
CA ASN A 382 -9.58 -83.46 -46.34
C ASN A 382 -8.86 -84.64 -45.65
N ALA A 383 -9.19 -84.95 -44.39
CA ALA A 383 -8.59 -86.06 -43.65
C ALA A 383 -9.37 -87.38 -43.87
N LYS A 384 -8.69 -88.38 -44.45
CA LYS A 384 -9.25 -89.72 -44.65
C LYS A 384 -9.40 -90.44 -43.31
N VAL A 385 -10.59 -90.99 -43.09
CA VAL A 385 -10.92 -91.79 -41.89
C VAL A 385 -10.16 -93.13 -41.94
N PRO A 386 -9.43 -93.50 -40.86
CA PRO A 386 -8.67 -94.75 -40.79
C PRO A 386 -9.52 -95.95 -40.37
N VAL A 387 -8.88 -97.11 -40.18
CA VAL A 387 -9.50 -98.26 -39.51
C VAL A 387 -9.60 -97.98 -38.00
N LEU A 388 -10.76 -98.29 -37.40
CA LEU A 388 -11.02 -98.08 -35.97
C LEU A 388 -10.08 -98.92 -35.09
N THR A 389 -9.21 -98.24 -34.36
CA THR A 389 -8.26 -98.83 -33.40
C THR A 389 -9.00 -99.26 -32.12
N PRO A 390 -8.85 -100.52 -31.65
CA PRO A 390 -9.38 -100.94 -30.35
C PRO A 390 -8.57 -100.29 -29.21
N VAL A 391 -9.27 -99.66 -28.27
CA VAL A 391 -8.69 -99.01 -27.06
C VAL A 391 -9.52 -99.33 -25.82
N VAL A 392 -8.92 -99.26 -24.63
CA VAL A 392 -9.57 -99.65 -23.35
C VAL A 392 -10.62 -98.62 -22.91
N ASP A 393 -10.37 -97.34 -23.14
CA ASP A 393 -11.31 -96.23 -22.95
C ASP A 393 -11.21 -95.25 -24.13
N PRO A 394 -12.21 -95.20 -25.04
CA PRO A 394 -12.23 -94.27 -26.16
C PRO A 394 -12.18 -92.78 -25.79
N SER A 395 -12.41 -92.44 -24.53
CA SER A 395 -12.43 -91.06 -24.01
C SER A 395 -11.15 -90.67 -23.24
N ASN A 396 -10.23 -91.61 -23.02
CA ASN A 396 -9.00 -91.38 -22.26
C ASN A 396 -7.88 -92.36 -22.66
N LEU A 397 -7.36 -92.20 -23.88
CA LEU A 397 -6.30 -93.03 -24.46
C LEU A 397 -4.98 -92.91 -23.67
N THR A 398 -4.35 -94.05 -23.41
CA THR A 398 -2.93 -94.10 -23.00
C THR A 398 -2.00 -93.73 -24.16
N ASP A 399 -0.77 -93.31 -23.87
CA ASP A 399 0.18 -92.92 -24.93
C ASP A 399 0.53 -94.07 -25.90
N ALA A 400 0.47 -95.32 -25.42
CA ALA A 400 0.62 -96.52 -26.24
C ALA A 400 -0.59 -96.79 -27.18
N GLU A 401 -1.78 -96.27 -26.85
CA GLU A 401 -2.96 -96.31 -27.70
C GLU A 401 -2.95 -95.13 -28.69
N LYS A 402 -2.58 -93.93 -28.23
CA LYS A 402 -2.36 -92.76 -29.09
C LYS A 402 -1.38 -93.07 -30.22
N ALA A 403 -0.27 -93.75 -29.93
CA ALA A 403 0.70 -94.16 -30.94
C ALA A 403 0.07 -95.06 -32.02
N LYS A 404 -0.75 -96.05 -31.64
CA LYS A 404 -1.44 -96.93 -32.60
C LYS A 404 -2.47 -96.18 -33.45
N VAL A 405 -3.21 -95.25 -32.84
CA VAL A 405 -4.16 -94.38 -33.55
C VAL A 405 -3.41 -93.47 -34.53
N ALA A 406 -2.27 -92.89 -34.13
CA ALA A 406 -1.45 -92.05 -35.00
C ALA A 406 -0.93 -92.82 -36.22
N GLU A 407 -0.46 -94.06 -36.04
CA GLU A 407 -0.02 -94.94 -37.13
C GLU A 407 -1.15 -95.22 -38.14
N GLU A 408 -2.33 -95.68 -37.70
CA GLU A 408 -3.45 -95.95 -38.62
C GLU A 408 -3.99 -94.67 -39.29
N VAL A 409 -3.99 -93.52 -38.59
CA VAL A 409 -4.33 -92.21 -39.19
C VAL A 409 -3.29 -91.80 -40.24
N LYS A 410 -1.99 -91.94 -39.98
CA LYS A 410 -0.92 -91.56 -40.92
C LYS A 410 -0.84 -92.50 -42.13
N LYS A 411 -1.18 -93.77 -41.93
CA LYS A 411 -1.39 -94.78 -42.99
C LYS A 411 -2.60 -94.45 -43.89
N ALA A 412 -3.68 -93.90 -43.32
CA ALA A 412 -4.82 -93.37 -44.10
C ALA A 412 -4.49 -92.02 -44.79
N ASN A 413 -3.61 -91.22 -44.18
CA ASN A 413 -3.23 -89.87 -44.61
C ASN A 413 -1.72 -89.76 -44.88
N PRO A 414 -1.17 -90.43 -45.92
CA PRO A 414 0.27 -90.48 -46.17
C PRO A 414 0.90 -89.14 -46.56
N THR A 415 0.09 -88.11 -46.82
CA THR A 415 0.50 -86.72 -47.07
C THR A 415 0.52 -85.84 -45.81
N ALA A 416 0.17 -86.39 -44.64
CA ALA A 416 0.20 -85.67 -43.36
C ALA A 416 1.65 -85.47 -42.87
N THR A 417 2.01 -84.22 -42.63
CA THR A 417 3.30 -83.85 -42.02
C THR A 417 3.32 -84.21 -40.54
N ASP A 418 2.25 -83.87 -39.82
CA ASP A 418 2.05 -84.20 -38.40
C ASP A 418 0.67 -84.83 -38.14
N VAL A 419 0.60 -85.69 -37.11
CA VAL A 419 -0.61 -86.39 -36.66
C VAL A 419 -0.59 -86.45 -35.13
N LYS A 420 -1.42 -85.60 -34.50
CA LYS A 420 -1.51 -85.46 -33.05
C LYS A 420 -2.81 -86.06 -32.52
N VAL A 421 -2.70 -87.15 -31.75
CA VAL A 421 -3.83 -87.79 -31.06
C VAL A 421 -3.98 -87.21 -29.66
N ASN A 422 -5.18 -86.75 -29.31
CA ASN A 422 -5.52 -86.21 -28.00
C ASN A 422 -5.97 -87.32 -27.03
N ASN A 423 -6.06 -87.02 -25.73
CA ASN A 423 -6.52 -87.99 -24.72
C ASN A 423 -7.96 -88.46 -24.99
N ASP A 424 -8.84 -87.57 -25.48
CA ASP A 424 -10.25 -87.84 -25.78
C ASP A 424 -10.47 -88.67 -27.06
N GLY A 425 -9.40 -89.20 -27.66
CA GLY A 425 -9.43 -89.96 -28.89
C GLY A 425 -9.57 -89.13 -30.17
N SER A 426 -9.77 -87.80 -30.09
CA SER A 426 -9.77 -86.94 -31.27
C SER A 426 -8.37 -86.81 -31.87
N VAL A 427 -8.27 -86.59 -33.18
CA VAL A 427 -6.99 -86.53 -33.90
C VAL A 427 -6.92 -85.28 -34.75
N VAL A 428 -5.84 -84.53 -34.59
CA VAL A 428 -5.49 -83.37 -35.41
C VAL A 428 -4.46 -83.80 -36.44
N VAL A 429 -4.74 -83.57 -37.72
CA VAL A 429 -3.90 -83.92 -38.86
C VAL A 429 -3.44 -82.63 -39.54
N THR A 430 -2.13 -82.45 -39.67
CA THR A 430 -1.51 -81.30 -40.34
C THR A 430 -0.95 -81.72 -41.70
N PHE A 431 -1.16 -80.90 -42.73
CA PHE A 431 -0.66 -81.15 -44.08
C PHE A 431 0.48 -80.19 -44.46
N ALA A 432 1.15 -80.47 -45.58
CA ALA A 432 2.34 -79.74 -46.03
C ALA A 432 2.07 -78.29 -46.48
N ASP A 433 0.81 -77.93 -46.72
CA ASP A 433 0.35 -76.56 -47.00
C ASP A 433 0.02 -75.74 -45.73
N GLY A 434 0.17 -76.35 -44.55
CA GLY A 434 -0.19 -75.75 -43.27
C GLY A 434 -1.69 -75.85 -42.92
N SER A 435 -2.50 -76.53 -43.75
CA SER A 435 -3.89 -76.83 -43.39
C SER A 435 -3.96 -77.88 -42.27
N VAL A 436 -5.00 -77.78 -41.45
CA VAL A 436 -5.21 -78.61 -40.26
C VAL A 436 -6.65 -79.12 -40.26
N ALA A 437 -6.82 -80.43 -40.14
CA ALA A 437 -8.12 -81.10 -40.08
C ALA A 437 -8.27 -81.90 -38.78
N THR A 438 -9.49 -82.02 -38.26
CA THR A 438 -9.76 -82.72 -36.99
C THR A 438 -10.71 -83.90 -37.21
N ILE A 439 -10.23 -85.11 -36.95
CA ILE A 439 -11.03 -86.35 -36.97
C ILE A 439 -11.60 -86.61 -35.57
N ALA A 440 -12.92 -86.80 -35.47
CA ALA A 440 -13.59 -87.12 -34.21
C ALA A 440 -13.25 -88.53 -33.70
N ALA A 441 -13.24 -88.72 -32.37
CA ALA A 441 -12.85 -89.98 -31.72
C ALA A 441 -13.62 -91.21 -32.25
N ASN A 442 -14.93 -91.09 -32.41
CA ASN A 442 -15.81 -92.15 -32.94
C ASN A 442 -15.55 -92.53 -34.42
N LYS A 443 -14.59 -91.89 -35.09
CA LYS A 443 -14.10 -92.24 -36.43
C LYS A 443 -12.69 -92.85 -36.41
N VAL A 444 -11.99 -92.88 -35.27
CA VAL A 444 -10.62 -93.44 -35.17
C VAL A 444 -10.46 -94.53 -34.10
N VAL A 445 -11.29 -94.53 -33.05
CA VAL A 445 -11.24 -95.50 -31.94
C VAL A 445 -12.56 -96.22 -31.71
N LYS A 446 -12.48 -97.41 -31.11
CA LYS A 446 -13.60 -98.19 -30.60
C LYS A 446 -13.21 -98.87 -29.28
N GLU A 447 -14.17 -99.07 -28.37
CA GLU A 447 -13.90 -99.78 -27.11
C GLU A 447 -13.50 -101.24 -27.40
N ALA A 448 -12.45 -101.71 -26.74
CA ALA A 448 -12.04 -103.11 -26.77
C ALA A 448 -12.98 -103.96 -25.91
N THR A 449 -13.56 -105.01 -26.50
CA THR A 449 -14.40 -105.97 -25.78
C THR A 449 -13.60 -106.68 -24.69
N LYS A 450 -13.97 -106.46 -23.44
CA LYS A 450 -13.22 -106.92 -22.25
C LYS A 450 -13.29 -108.44 -22.08
N GLU A 451 -12.16 -109.13 -22.27
CA GLU A 451 -11.90 -110.38 -21.55
C GLU A 451 -11.43 -110.08 -20.11
N SER A 452 -11.47 -111.10 -19.24
CA SER A 452 -11.61 -110.91 -17.79
C SER A 452 -10.32 -111.09 -16.97
N SER A 453 -10.27 -110.38 -15.82
CA SER A 453 -9.33 -110.39 -14.68
C SER A 453 -8.29 -109.25 -14.69
N ALA A 454 -8.27 -108.23 -13.82
CA ALA A 454 -8.66 -108.02 -12.41
C ALA A 454 -7.61 -108.43 -11.36
N GLN A 455 -6.93 -107.45 -10.75
CA GLN A 455 -6.80 -107.34 -9.28
C GLN A 455 -6.35 -105.94 -8.80
N ALA A 456 -6.74 -105.58 -7.58
CA ALA A 456 -6.34 -104.40 -6.76
C ALA A 456 -6.30 -104.89 -5.27
N PRO A 457 -5.90 -104.14 -4.21
CA PRO A 457 -5.93 -102.68 -3.98
C PRO A 457 -4.50 -102.14 -3.60
N ALA A 458 -4.17 -101.20 -2.69
CA ALA A 458 -4.88 -100.50 -1.61
C ALA A 458 -4.20 -99.19 -1.15
N LYS A 459 -4.84 -98.48 -0.19
CA LYS A 459 -4.36 -97.27 0.52
C LYS A 459 -3.56 -97.62 1.78
N LYS A 460 -2.80 -96.64 2.30
CA LYS A 460 -2.96 -96.23 3.72
C LYS A 460 -2.60 -94.77 3.98
N ALA A 461 -3.23 -94.20 5.00
CA ALA A 461 -2.90 -92.90 5.59
C ALA A 461 -2.66 -93.09 7.10
N GLY A 462 -2.07 -92.10 7.77
CA GLY A 462 -1.86 -92.10 9.22
C GLY A 462 -1.73 -90.68 9.75
N ALA A 463 -2.40 -90.40 10.86
CA ALA A 463 -2.36 -89.13 11.58
C ALA A 463 -2.22 -89.40 13.09
N LYS A 464 -1.67 -88.44 13.84
CA LYS A 464 -1.80 -88.42 15.30
C LYS A 464 -1.59 -87.01 15.87
N GLU A 465 -2.40 -86.68 16.87
CA GLU A 465 -2.26 -85.52 17.77
C GLU A 465 -1.23 -85.86 18.89
N LEU A 466 -0.90 -85.08 19.93
CA LEU A 466 -1.42 -83.90 20.68
C LEU A 466 -0.18 -83.34 21.47
N PRO A 467 -0.17 -82.37 22.41
CA PRO A 467 -1.15 -81.34 22.82
C PRO A 467 -0.57 -79.89 22.86
N ASN A 468 -1.28 -78.98 23.53
CA ASN A 468 -1.04 -77.53 23.64
C ASN A 468 -0.63 -77.09 25.07
N THR A 469 0.31 -76.14 25.19
CA THR A 469 0.54 -75.33 26.41
C THR A 469 0.94 -73.89 26.04
N GLY A 470 0.50 -72.88 26.82
CA GLY A 470 0.87 -71.46 26.64
C GLY A 470 2.36 -71.15 26.89
N THR A 471 2.84 -69.91 26.76
CA THR A 471 2.18 -68.63 27.15
C THR A 471 2.46 -67.45 26.19
N LYS A 472 1.82 -66.28 26.44
CA LYS A 472 2.08 -65.02 25.73
C LYS A 472 3.38 -64.35 26.18
N GLN A 473 4.09 -63.70 25.26
CA GLN A 473 5.01 -62.60 25.56
C GLN A 473 4.92 -61.53 24.45
N SER A 474 4.98 -60.26 24.82
CA SER A 474 4.78 -59.11 23.92
C SER A 474 6.09 -58.36 23.67
N ASN A 475 6.43 -58.11 22.40
CA ASN A 475 7.57 -57.26 22.04
C ASN A 475 7.12 -55.80 21.89
N ALA A 476 7.80 -54.89 22.60
CA ALA A 476 7.78 -53.45 22.35
C ALA A 476 9.19 -52.90 22.63
N SER A 477 9.79 -52.27 21.63
CA SER A 477 11.17 -51.75 21.66
C SER A 477 11.31 -50.64 20.61
N LEU A 478 12.13 -49.59 20.77
CA LEU A 478 12.95 -49.22 21.93
C LEU A 478 13.01 -47.69 22.03
N GLY A 479 13.13 -47.16 23.26
CA GLY A 479 13.27 -45.72 23.49
C GLY A 479 14.72 -45.24 23.53
N LEU A 480 14.96 -44.12 22.86
CA LEU A 480 15.91 -43.02 23.16
C LEU A 480 17.05 -43.26 24.19
N ALA A 481 18.30 -42.99 23.79
CA ALA A 481 19.42 -42.75 24.69
C ALA A 481 20.30 -41.58 24.21
N LEU A 482 20.71 -40.72 25.13
CA LEU A 482 21.61 -39.57 24.91
C LEU A 482 23.02 -39.91 25.41
N LEU A 483 24.07 -39.50 24.68
CA LEU A 483 25.34 -39.06 25.29
C LEU A 483 26.15 -38.22 24.29
N ALA A 484 27.14 -37.45 24.78
CA ALA A 484 27.84 -36.40 24.01
C ALA A 484 29.37 -36.43 24.21
N ALA A 485 30.13 -35.90 23.24
CA ALA A 485 31.44 -35.26 23.48
C ALA A 485 32.01 -34.46 22.26
N VAL A 486 31.97 -33.14 22.36
CA VAL A 486 33.05 -32.15 22.10
C VAL A 486 34.16 -32.46 21.05
N THR A 487 34.33 -31.60 20.02
CA THR A 487 35.54 -30.75 19.78
C THR A 487 35.43 -29.84 18.53
N GLY A 488 35.88 -28.57 18.65
CA GLY A 488 36.19 -27.65 17.54
C GLY A 488 34.99 -26.95 16.83
N GLY A 489 35.06 -25.66 16.46
CA GLY A 489 36.06 -24.64 16.83
C GLY A 489 35.95 -23.29 16.09
N LEU A 490 36.01 -22.19 16.87
CA LEU A 490 36.55 -20.85 16.54
C LEU A 490 35.76 -19.82 15.66
N LEU A 491 36.01 -18.54 16.00
CA LEU A 491 35.81 -17.27 15.24
C LEU A 491 34.45 -16.54 15.22
N ILE A 492 34.22 -15.77 16.30
CA ILE A 492 34.20 -14.28 16.31
C ILE A 492 33.54 -13.55 15.11
N SER A 493 32.42 -12.85 15.34
CA SER A 493 32.43 -11.37 15.47
C SER A 493 31.06 -10.80 15.91
N LYS A 494 31.02 -9.81 16.82
CA LYS A 494 29.80 -9.07 17.21
C LYS A 494 30.08 -7.74 17.94
N LYS A 495 30.04 -6.62 17.21
CA LYS A 495 29.96 -5.17 17.58
C LYS A 495 30.54 -4.38 16.37
N ARG A 496 30.11 -3.15 16.03
CA ARG A 496 29.38 -2.11 16.78
C ARG A 496 28.08 -1.66 16.06
N LYS A 497 27.37 -0.71 16.69
CA LYS A 497 26.44 0.22 16.04
C LYS A 497 26.73 1.61 16.60
N GLU A 498 27.10 2.53 15.72
CA GLU A 498 27.37 3.98 15.86
C GLU A 498 27.07 4.58 14.47
N GLU A 499 27.10 5.92 14.32
CA GLU A 499 26.61 6.70 13.16
C GLU A 499 25.06 6.71 13.02
N GLU A 500 24.42 7.87 12.84
CA GLU A 500 24.85 9.27 13.05
C GLU A 500 23.65 10.10 13.52
#